data_AF-A0A1B2IVX9-F1
#
_entry.id   AF-A0A1B2IVX9-F1
#
_cell.length_a   1.000
_cell.length_b   1.000
_cell.length_c   1.000
_cell.angle_alpha   90.00
_cell.angle_beta   90.00
_cell.angle_gamma   90.00
#
_symmetry.space_group_name_H-M   'P 1'
#
loop_
_entity.id
_entity.type
_entity.pdbx_description
1 polymer ?
#
loop_
_entity_poly.entity_id
_entity_poly.type
_entity_poly.pdbx_seq_one_letter_code
_entity_poly.pdbx_strand_id
1 'polypeptide(L)' 'MLSLLRYVFPNFVRSVTISSKNLANVYMNQPIKSGEYWDGNKSIPSSDESYDETREDELWQYLEGLDE' A
#
# COMPACT_ATOMS: atom_id res chain seq x y z
N MET A 1 9.36 23.60 -9.36
CA MET A 1 8.63 23.43 -8.08
C MET A 1 8.91 22.10 -7.36
N LEU A 2 9.02 20.95 -8.04
CA LEU A 2 9.29 19.67 -7.35
C LEU A 2 10.63 19.61 -6.57
N SER A 3 11.66 20.32 -7.02
CA SER A 3 12.99 20.26 -6.38
C SER A 3 13.05 20.93 -4.99
N LEU A 4 12.21 21.94 -4.73
CA LEU A 4 12.16 22.62 -3.43
C LEU A 4 11.48 21.74 -2.36
N LEU A 5 10.42 21.02 -2.75
CA LEU A 5 9.67 20.13 -1.86
C LEU A 5 10.51 18.98 -1.32
N ARG A 6 11.46 18.46 -2.10
CA ARG A 6 12.42 17.42 -1.65
C ARG A 6 13.30 17.88 -0.50
N TYR A 7 13.58 19.17 -0.40
CA TYR A 7 14.49 19.73 0.61
C TYR A 7 13.76 20.12 1.89
N VAL A 8 12.53 20.63 1.75
CA VAL A 8 11.68 21.04 2.88
C VAL A 8 10.97 19.86 3.54
N PHE A 9 10.62 18.83 2.75
CA PHE A 9 9.99 17.62 3.24
C PHE A 9 10.75 16.39 2.72
N PRO A 10 11.89 16.04 3.33
CA PRO A 10 12.72 14.91 2.89
C PRO A 10 11.98 13.56 2.88
N ASN A 11 10.80 13.49 3.52
CA ASN A 11 9.94 12.30 3.55
C ASN A 11 8.68 12.40 2.67
N PHE A 12 8.48 13.48 1.89
CA PHE A 12 7.26 13.65 1.09
C PHE A 12 7.17 12.68 -0.09
N VAL A 13 8.33 12.24 -0.62
CA VAL A 13 8.41 11.18 -1.63
C VAL A 13 9.50 10.21 -1.20
N ARG A 14 9.12 8.96 -0.91
CA ARG A 14 10.09 7.90 -0.60
C ARG A 14 10.98 7.66 -1.82
N SER A 15 12.28 7.53 -1.59
CA SER A 15 13.18 7.08 -2.65
C SER A 15 12.87 5.63 -3.01
N VAL A 16 13.17 5.24 -4.25
CA VAL A 16 13.03 3.85 -4.72
C VAL A 16 13.74 2.89 -3.76
N THR A 17 14.95 3.23 -3.32
CA THR A 17 15.73 2.44 -2.36
C THR A 17 14.99 2.20 -1.05
N ILE A 18 14.34 3.23 -0.48
CA ILE A 18 13.58 3.11 0.76
C ILE A 18 12.33 2.23 0.53
N SER A 19 11.61 2.45 -0.57
CA SER A 19 10.43 1.65 -0.91
C SER A 19 10.77 0.17 -1.13
N SER A 20 11.88 -0.13 -1.82
CA SER A 20 12.35 -1.50 -2.02
C SER A 20 12.78 -2.16 -0.72
N LYS A 21 13.49 -1.44 0.16
CA LYS A 21 13.88 -1.95 1.48
C LYS A 21 12.65 -2.26 2.34
N ASN A 22 11.65 -1.39 2.29
CA ASN A 22 10.39 -1.55 3.00
C ASN A 22 9.64 -2.80 2.53
N LEU A 23 9.52 -3.00 1.20
CA LEU A 23 8.93 -4.21 0.64
C LEU A 23 9.69 -5.48 1.06
N ALA A 24 11.03 -5.45 1.03
CA ALA A 24 11.85 -6.56 1.49
C ALA A 24 11.61 -6.89 2.97
N ASN A 25 11.46 -5.87 3.83
CA ASN A 25 11.16 -6.09 5.25
C ASN A 25 9.82 -6.78 5.47
N VAL A 26 8.78 -6.41 4.71
CA VAL A 26 7.46 -7.09 4.78
C VAL A 26 7.62 -8.56 4.41
N TYR A 27 8.30 -8.85 3.31
CA TYR A 27 8.50 -10.22 2.84
C TYR A 27 9.29 -11.10 3.82
N MET A 28 10.30 -10.52 4.48
CA MET A 28 11.14 -11.22 5.46
C MET A 28 10.47 -11.41 6.83
N ASN A 29 9.46 -10.61 7.16
CA ASN A 29 8.70 -10.73 8.42
C ASN A 29 7.67 -11.86 8.31
N GLN A 30 8.14 -13.10 8.47
CA GLN A 30 7.27 -14.29 8.55
C GLN A 30 6.93 -14.62 10.01
N PRO A 31 5.69 -15.03 10.33
CA PRO A 31 4.56 -15.23 9.40
C PRO A 31 3.83 -13.92 9.09
N ILE A 32 3.53 -13.69 7.80
CA ILE A 32 2.62 -12.61 7.36
C ILE A 32 1.18 -13.13 7.46
N LYS A 33 0.29 -12.36 8.08
CA LYS A 33 -1.14 -12.68 8.13
C LYS A 33 -1.85 -12.07 6.93
N SER A 34 -2.71 -12.86 6.27
CA SER A 34 -3.54 -12.37 5.16
C SER A 34 -4.48 -11.25 5.63
N GLY A 35 -4.69 -10.25 4.78
CA GLY A 35 -5.53 -9.08 5.06
C GLY A 35 -4.85 -7.97 5.89
N GLU A 36 -3.54 -8.09 6.17
CA GLU A 36 -2.79 -7.03 6.84
C GLU A 36 -2.26 -5.98 5.87
N TYR A 37 -2.32 -4.71 6.29
CA TYR A 37 -1.73 -3.59 5.58
C TYR A 37 -0.44 -3.16 6.29
N TRP A 38 0.55 -2.76 5.50
CA TRP A 38 1.89 -2.45 6.00
C TRP A 38 2.35 -1.09 5.49
N ASP A 39 2.90 -0.29 6.40
CA ASP A 39 3.70 0.87 6.04
C ASP A 39 5.15 0.65 6.50
N GLY A 40 6.01 0.29 5.55
CA GLY A 40 7.39 -0.04 5.85
C GLY A 40 7.51 -1.37 6.60
N ASN A 41 8.03 -1.32 7.82
CA ASN A 41 8.18 -2.49 8.68
C ASN A 41 7.10 -2.57 9.77
N LYS A 42 6.01 -1.80 9.64
CA LYS A 42 4.95 -1.71 10.64
C LYS A 42 3.60 -2.05 10.01
N SER A 43 2.85 -2.93 10.66
CA SER A 43 1.44 -3.15 10.33
C SER A 43 0.60 -1.94 10.74
N ILE A 44 -0.31 -1.54 9.85
CA ILE A 44 -1.21 -0.39 10.05
C ILE A 44 -2.66 -0.83 9.79
N PRO A 45 -3.63 -0.22 10.48
CA PRO A 45 -5.03 -0.33 10.06
C PRO A 45 -5.22 0.40 8.72
N SER A 46 -6.01 -0.18 7.83
CA SER A 46 -6.52 0.52 6.64
C SER A 46 -7.83 1.25 6.93
N SER A 47 -8.46 1.82 5.91
CA SER A 47 -9.81 2.39 6.00
C SER A 47 -10.87 1.31 6.21
N ASP A 48 -12.02 1.68 6.77
CA ASP A 48 -13.17 0.77 6.93
C ASP A 48 -13.61 0.17 5.59
N GLU A 49 -13.64 0.96 4.52
CA GLU A 49 -13.95 0.49 3.16
C GLU A 49 -12.96 -0.58 2.66
N SER A 50 -11.69 -0.51 3.07
CA SER A 50 -10.69 -1.53 2.67
C SER A 50 -10.97 -2.91 3.26
N TYR A 51 -11.80 -2.99 4.30
CA TYR A 51 -12.22 -4.23 4.94
C TYR A 51 -13.67 -4.61 4.59
N ASP A 52 -14.32 -3.88 3.68
CA ASP A 52 -15.68 -4.16 3.23
C ASP A 52 -15.67 -5.20 2.09
N GLU A 53 -15.97 -6.44 2.44
CA GLU A 53 -16.05 -7.57 1.49
C GLU A 53 -17.13 -7.35 0.41
N THR A 54 -18.24 -6.68 0.75
CA THR A 54 -19.30 -6.41 -0.23
C THR A 54 -18.80 -5.43 -1.29
N ARG A 55 -18.04 -4.42 -0.84
CA ARG A 55 -17.43 -3.44 -1.73
C ARG A 55 -16.35 -4.07 -2.62
N GLU A 56 -15.57 -4.99 -2.09
CA GLU A 56 -14.58 -5.76 -2.86
C GLU A 56 -15.26 -6.54 -4.00
N ASP A 57 -16.34 -7.27 -3.71
CA ASP A 57 -17.08 -8.05 -4.71
C ASP A 57 -17.68 -7.18 -5.83
N GLU A 58 -18.28 -6.03 -5.47
CA GLU A 58 -18.79 -5.07 -6.44
C GLU A 58 -17.70 -4.56 -7.40
N LEU A 59 -16.52 -4.25 -6.87
CA LEU A 59 -15.40 -3.75 -7.65
C LEU A 59 -14.84 -4.83 -8.59
N TRP A 60 -14.76 -6.08 -8.13
CA TRP A 60 -14.34 -7.19 -8.98
C TRP A 60 -15.30 -7.42 -10.15
N GLN A 61 -16.62 -7.48 -9.88
CA GLN A 61 -17.63 -7.64 -10.92
C GLN A 61 -17.60 -6.49 -11.93
N TYR A 62 -17.39 -5.26 -11.46
CA TYR A 62 -17.25 -4.11 -12.35
C TYR A 62 -16.04 -4.26 -13.29
N LEU A 63 -14.89 -4.72 -12.79
CA LEU A 63 -13.70 -4.94 -13.62
C LEU A 63 -13.91 -6.05 -14.66
N GLU A 64 -14.54 -7.17 -14.28
CA GLU A 64 -14.83 -8.26 -15.22
C GLU A 64 -15.76 -7.83 -16.36
N GLY A 65 -16.74 -6.97 -16.06
CA GLY A 65 -17.64 -6.41 -17.07
C GLY A 65 -17.01 -5.33 -17.97
N LEU A 66 -15.80 -4.84 -17.68
CA LEU A 66 -15.07 -3.91 -18.55
C LEU A 66 -14.28 -4.61 -19.66
N ASP A 67 -14.08 -5.92 -19.55
CA ASP A 67 -13.36 -6.73 -20.55
C ASP A 67 -14.28 -7.28 -21.66
N GLU A 68 -15.60 -6.99 -21.61
CA GLU A 68 -16.62 -7.30 -22.64
C GLU A 68 -16.91 -6.12 -23.58
#